data_AF-A0A4Q3ZBV6-F1
#
_entry.id   AF-A0A4Q3ZBV6-F1
#
_cell.length_a   1.000
_cell.length_b   1.000
_cell.length_c   1.000
_cell.angle_alpha   90.00
_cell.angle_beta   90.00
_cell.angle_gamma   90.00
#
_symmetry.space_group_name_H-M   'P 1'
#
loop_
_entity.id
_entity.type
_entity.pdbx_description
1 polymer ?
#
loop_
_entity_poly.entity_id
_entity_poly.type
_entity_poly.pdbx_seq_one_letter_code
_entity_poly.pdbx_strand_id
1 'polypeptide(L)'
;MRVGELFADEPDHWELRGDHALWRQLASDLADVEAPSERLEFERLLENAFWEATGHSLALSTQVLVKRFAEDGGSRGGISAPYWRYQLFPRIIERYKAAMR
;
A
#
# COMPACT_ATOMS: atom_id res chain seq x y z
N MET A 1 -8.40 8.54 -13.60
CA MET A 1 -7.23 8.96 -12.79
C MET A 1 -6.44 7.72 -12.48
N ARG A 2 -5.11 7.80 -12.42
CA ARG A 2 -4.33 6.59 -12.16
C ARG A 2 -4.21 6.33 -10.67
N VAL A 3 -4.30 5.08 -10.25
CA VAL A 3 -4.22 4.70 -8.85
C VAL A 3 -2.87 5.08 -8.26
N GLY A 4 -1.78 4.93 -9.01
CA GLY A 4 -0.44 5.35 -8.59
C GLY A 4 -0.32 6.84 -8.24
N GLU A 5 -1.12 7.72 -8.84
CA GLU A 5 -1.14 9.16 -8.53
C GLU A 5 -1.58 9.42 -7.07
N LEU A 6 -2.39 8.52 -6.50
CA LEU A 6 -2.84 8.63 -5.11
C LEU A 6 -1.70 8.38 -4.11
N PHE A 7 -0.57 7.82 -4.55
CA PHE A 7 0.62 7.55 -3.76
C PHE A 7 1.69 8.65 -3.87
N ALA A 8 1.45 9.72 -4.66
CA ALA A 8 2.45 10.77 -4.91
C ALA A 8 2.91 11.47 -3.62
N ASP A 9 1.99 11.73 -2.69
CA ASP A 9 2.30 12.32 -1.39
C ASP A 9 2.65 11.23 -0.37
N GLU A 10 3.94 10.95 -0.21
CA GLU A 10 4.47 10.02 0.79
C GLU A 10 4.17 10.55 2.23
N PRO A 11 3.84 9.68 3.20
CA PRO A 11 3.87 9.97 4.62
C PRO A 11 5.25 10.46 5.12
N ASP A 12 5.25 11.40 6.06
CA ASP A 12 6.48 11.88 6.71
C ASP A 12 7.14 10.84 7.62
N HIS A 13 6.37 9.85 8.06
CA HIS A 13 6.78 8.83 9.02
C HIS A 13 6.29 7.45 8.59
N TRP A 14 7.11 6.43 8.91
CA TRP A 14 6.86 5.03 8.59
C TRP A 14 6.98 4.18 9.86
N GLU A 15 6.05 3.24 10.05
CA GLU A 15 6.07 2.34 11.21
C GLU A 15 7.26 1.38 11.12
N LEU A 16 7.42 0.72 9.97
CA LEU A 16 8.55 -0.14 9.64
C LEU A 16 9.18 0.26 8.30
N ARG A 17 10.46 -0.06 8.11
CA ARG A 17 11.19 0.29 6.88
C ARG A 17 10.61 -0.37 5.62
N GLY A 18 10.05 -1.57 5.76
CA GLY A 18 9.38 -2.25 4.65
C GLY A 18 8.07 -1.58 4.24
N ASP A 19 7.45 -0.76 5.09
CA ASP A 19 6.27 0.02 4.70
C ASP A 19 6.63 1.06 3.64
N HIS A 20 7.79 1.70 3.75
CA HIS A 20 8.26 2.64 2.74
C HIS A 20 8.54 1.95 1.38
N ALA A 21 9.20 0.80 1.42
CA ALA A 21 9.47 0.01 0.22
C ALA A 21 8.17 -0.47 -0.45
N LEU A 22 7.22 -0.95 0.35
CA LEU A 22 5.91 -1.38 -0.15
C LEU A 22 5.13 -0.21 -0.76
N TRP A 23 5.15 0.99 -0.16
CA TRP A 23 4.53 2.18 -0.73
C TRP A 23 5.03 2.48 -2.14
N ARG A 24 6.36 2.50 -2.32
CA ARG A 24 6.96 2.76 -3.63
C ARG A 24 6.65 1.67 -4.64
N GLN A 25 6.67 0.40 -4.21
CA GLN A 25 6.27 -0.69 -5.09
C GLN A 25 4.81 -0.52 -5.52
N LEU A 26 3.88 -0.30 -4.60
CA LEU A 26 2.46 -0.13 -4.96
C LEU A 26 2.22 1.08 -5.86
N ALA A 27 2.92 2.20 -5.63
CA ALA A 27 2.86 3.37 -6.50
C ALA A 27 3.28 3.03 -7.93
N SER A 28 4.34 2.23 -8.08
CA SER A 28 4.85 1.78 -9.38
C SER A 28 3.93 0.75 -10.03
N ASP A 29 3.53 -0.29 -9.31
CA ASP A 29 2.70 -1.41 -9.81
C ASP A 29 1.31 -0.91 -10.26
N LEU A 30 0.84 0.20 -9.69
CA LEU A 30 -0.47 0.80 -9.97
C LEU A 30 -0.40 2.09 -10.81
N ALA A 31 0.78 2.44 -11.34
CA ALA A 31 1.00 3.68 -12.09
C ALA A 31 0.12 3.79 -13.34
N ASP A 32 -0.10 2.67 -14.03
CA ASP A 32 -0.92 2.60 -15.24
C ASP A 32 -2.31 2.00 -14.99
N VAL A 33 -2.73 1.85 -13.73
CA VAL A 33 -4.05 1.29 -13.40
C VAL A 33 -5.05 2.44 -13.25
N GLU A 34 -6.11 2.45 -14.05
CA GLU A 34 -7.22 3.39 -13.84
C GLU A 34 -7.97 3.03 -12.55
N ALA A 35 -8.29 4.04 -11.74
CA ALA A 35 -9.11 3.83 -10.55
C ALA A 35 -10.53 3.40 -10.97
N PRO A 36 -11.08 2.30 -10.45
CA PRO A 36 -12.47 1.92 -10.69
C PRO A 36 -13.41 2.97 -10.12
N SER A 37 -14.62 3.10 -10.71
CA SER A 37 -15.61 4.09 -10.27
C SER A 37 -16.28 3.72 -8.94
N GLU A 38 -16.30 2.43 -8.59
CA GLU A 38 -16.91 1.94 -7.36
C GLU A 38 -15.89 1.86 -6.23
N ARG A 39 -16.21 2.45 -5.08
CA ARG A 39 -15.34 2.44 -3.89
C ARG A 39 -14.99 1.02 -3.44
N LEU A 40 -15.94 0.08 -3.48
CA LEU A 40 -15.69 -1.30 -3.04
C LEU A 40 -14.68 -2.00 -3.96
N GLU A 41 -14.73 -1.73 -5.26
CA GLU A 41 -13.75 -2.25 -6.22
C GLU A 41 -12.37 -1.64 -5.97
N PHE A 42 -12.30 -0.34 -5.66
CA PHE A 42 -11.05 0.32 -5.31
C PHE A 42 -10.40 -0.28 -4.06
N GLU A 43 -11.18 -0.55 -3.01
CA GLU A 43 -10.68 -1.18 -1.78
C GLU A 43 -10.16 -2.60 -2.03
N ARG A 44 -10.88 -3.39 -2.85
CA ARG A 44 -10.43 -4.72 -3.27
C ARG A 44 -9.14 -4.66 -4.08
N LEU A 45 -9.00 -3.67 -4.95
CA LEU A 45 -7.77 -3.44 -5.72
C LEU A 45 -6.59 -3.20 -4.79
N LEU A 46 -6.73 -2.35 -3.77
CA LEU A 46 -5.67 -2.10 -2.78
C LEU A 46 -5.32 -3.35 -1.97
N GLU A 47 -6.32 -4.11 -1.51
CA GLU A 47 -6.08 -5.36 -0.78
C GLU A 47 -5.38 -6.41 -1.64
N ASN A 48 -5.80 -6.55 -2.90
CA ASN A 48 -5.14 -7.45 -3.86
C ASN A 48 -3.70 -7.00 -4.13
N ALA A 49 -3.46 -5.71 -4.35
CA ALA A 49 -2.11 -5.20 -4.58
C ALA A 49 -1.19 -5.43 -3.36
N PHE A 50 -1.72 -5.28 -2.14
CA PHE A 50 -1.00 -5.66 -0.92
C PHE A 50 -0.68 -7.16 -0.90
N TRP A 51 -1.65 -8.02 -1.22
CA TRP A 51 -1.46 -9.46 -1.28
C TRP A 51 -0.39 -9.83 -2.33
N GLU A 52 -0.48 -9.32 -3.55
CA GLU A 52 0.49 -9.60 -4.62
C GLU A 52 1.91 -9.15 -4.24
N ALA A 53 2.04 -7.97 -3.63
CA ALA A 53 3.34 -7.47 -3.20
C ALA A 53 3.89 -8.29 -2.02
N THR A 54 3.07 -8.65 -1.04
CA THR A 54 3.59 -9.21 0.21
C THR A 54 3.55 -10.73 0.27
N GLY A 55 2.60 -11.36 -0.42
CA GLY A 55 2.20 -12.76 -0.25
C GLY A 55 1.39 -13.01 1.02
N HIS A 56 0.90 -11.95 1.68
CA HIS A 56 0.24 -12.03 2.99
C HIS A 56 -1.07 -11.23 3.01
N SER A 57 -2.05 -11.75 3.75
CA SER A 57 -3.37 -11.12 3.85
C SER A 57 -3.28 -9.89 4.72
N LEU A 58 -3.73 -8.74 4.22
CA LEU A 58 -3.82 -7.50 5.01
C LEU A 58 -4.75 -7.68 6.23
N ALA A 59 -5.84 -8.43 6.07
CA ALA A 59 -6.82 -8.66 7.12
C ALA A 59 -6.29 -9.56 8.25
N LEU A 60 -5.51 -10.60 7.90
CA LEU A 60 -5.11 -11.64 8.85
C LEU A 60 -3.69 -11.47 9.41
N SER A 61 -2.88 -10.59 8.82
CA SER A 61 -1.49 -10.40 9.24
C SER A 61 -1.35 -9.27 10.27
N THR A 62 -0.32 -9.37 11.09
CA THR A 62 0.14 -8.29 11.98
C THR A 62 1.43 -7.69 11.45
N GLN A 63 2.50 -8.48 11.42
CA GLN A 63 3.77 -8.10 10.84
C GLN A 63 4.16 -9.09 9.75
N VAL A 64 4.56 -8.56 8.60
CA VAL A 64 4.97 -9.32 7.43
C VAL A 64 6.45 -9.05 7.17
N LEU A 65 7.21 -10.07 6.78
CA LEU A 65 8.61 -9.90 6.38
C LEU A 65 8.77 -10.21 4.89
N VAL A 66 8.97 -9.17 4.10
CA VAL A 66 9.27 -9.32 2.67
C VAL A 66 10.77 -9.17 2.49
N LYS A 67 11.47 -10.29 2.24
CA LYS A 67 12.95 -10.31 2.17
C LYS A 67 13.52 -9.35 1.13
N ARG A 68 12.87 -9.21 -0.03
CA ARG A 68 13.34 -8.30 -1.10
C ARG A 68 13.24 -6.82 -0.76
N PHE A 69 12.48 -6.45 0.28
CA PHE A 69 12.43 -5.09 0.80
C PHE A 69 13.50 -4.83 1.87
N ALA A 70 14.27 -5.85 2.26
CA ALA A 70 15.44 -5.66 3.09
C ALA A 70 16.62 -5.29 2.18
N GLU A 71 16.86 -4.00 1.98
CA GLU A 71 18.13 -3.50 1.44
C GLU A 71 19.28 -3.94 2.38
N ASP A 72 20.20 -4.76 1.86
CA ASP A 72 21.52 -5.13 2.42
C ASP A 72 21.60 -5.61 3.88
N GLY A 73 20.63 -6.40 4.34
CA GLY A 73 20.79 -7.30 5.48
C GLY A 73 20.10 -6.89 6.80
N GLY A 74 19.38 -7.87 7.37
CA GLY A 74 18.80 -7.88 8.72
C GLY A 74 17.45 -7.17 8.86
N SER A 75 16.38 -7.93 9.19
CA SER A 75 15.03 -7.55 9.70
C SER A 75 14.28 -6.30 9.18
N ARG A 76 14.80 -5.60 8.18
CA ARG A 76 14.32 -4.29 7.71
C ARG A 76 13.20 -4.33 6.67
N GLY A 77 12.93 -5.48 6.07
CA GLY A 77 11.78 -5.68 5.18
C GLY A 77 10.44 -5.87 5.91
N GLY A 78 10.38 -5.50 7.19
CA GLY A 78 9.17 -5.61 8.01
C GLY A 78 8.10 -4.64 7.53
N ILE A 79 6.86 -5.13 7.42
CA ILE A 79 5.67 -4.38 7.05
C ILE A 79 4.63 -4.55 8.15
N SER A 80 4.02 -3.44 8.57
CA SER A 80 2.98 -3.45 9.60
C SER A 80 1.60 -3.48 8.93
N ALA A 81 1.01 -4.67 8.79
CA ALA A 81 -0.32 -4.81 8.19
C ALA A 81 -1.41 -3.95 8.91
N PRO A 82 -1.42 -3.79 10.25
CA PRO A 82 -2.29 -2.85 10.93
C PRO A 82 -2.06 -1.39 10.53
N TYR A 83 -0.81 -0.97 10.31
CA TYR A 83 -0.51 0.38 9.86
C TYR A 83 -1.07 0.63 8.46
N TRP A 84 -0.89 -0.33 7.54
CA TRP A 84 -1.49 -0.28 6.22
C TRP A 84 -3.01 -0.22 6.26
N ARG A 85 -3.63 -1.12 7.03
CA ARG A 85 -5.09 -1.24 7.13
C ARG A 85 -5.76 -0.04 7.79
N TYR A 86 -5.16 0.52 8.82
CA TYR A 86 -5.81 1.56 9.64
C TYR A 86 -5.28 2.98 9.42
N GLN A 87 -4.14 3.15 8.75
CA GLN A 87 -3.55 4.48 8.52
C GLN A 87 -3.30 4.76 7.04
N LEU A 88 -2.54 3.92 6.34
CA LEU A 88 -2.10 4.24 4.97
C LEU A 88 -3.22 4.09 3.93
N PHE A 89 -3.87 2.93 3.84
CA PHE A 89 -4.97 2.74 2.89
C PHE A 89 -6.17 3.64 3.14
N PRO A 90 -6.59 3.93 4.39
CA PRO A 90 -7.58 4.96 4.64
C PRO A 90 -7.22 6.33 4.03
N ARG A 91 -5.95 6.76 4.11
CA ARG A 91 -5.49 8.02 3.45
C ARG A 91 -5.61 7.96 1.93
N ILE A 92 -5.21 6.84 1.33
CA ILE A 92 -5.34 6.62 -0.12
C ILE A 92 -6.83 6.64 -0.55
N ILE A 93 -7.70 6.02 0.24
CA ILE A 93 -9.16 6.02 0.01
C ILE A 93 -9.75 7.43 0.12
N GLU A 94 -9.28 8.26 1.05
CA GLU A 94 -9.72 9.67 1.12
C GLU A 94 -9.24 10.49 -0.09
N ARG A 95 -8.01 10.26 -0.58
CA ARG A 95 -7.53 10.90 -1.83
C ARG A 95 -8.38 10.48 -3.03
N TYR A 96 -8.70 9.19 -3.14
CA TYR A 96 -9.60 8.67 -4.17
C TYR A 96 -10.97 9.37 -4.11
N LYS A 97 -11.59 9.43 -2.93
CA LYS A 97 -12.89 10.11 -2.74
C LYS A 97 -12.84 11.59 -3.12
N ALA A 98 -11.75 12.28 -2.80
CA ALA A 98 -11.60 13.70 -3.12
C ALA A 98 -11.52 13.96 -4.63
N ALA A 99 -10.88 13.06 -5.38
CA ALA A 99 -10.72 13.19 -6.82
C ALA A 99 -11.91 12.69 -7.65
N MET A 100 -12.79 11.89 -7.05
CA MET A 100 -14.05 11.43 -7.65
C MET A 100 -15.24 12.37 -7.40
N ARG A 101 -15.02 13.48 -6.69
CA ARG A 101 -16.00 14.57 -6.52
C ARG A 101 -15.93 15.52 -7.69
#